data_AF-A0A833S500-F1
#
_entry.id   AF-A0A833S500-F1
#
_cell.length_a   1.000
_cell.length_b   1.000
_cell.length_c   1.000
_cell.angle_alpha   90.00
_cell.angle_beta   90.00
_cell.angle_gamma   90.00
#
_symmetry.space_group_name_H-M   'P 1'
#
loop_
_entity.id
_entity.type
_entity.pdbx_description
1 polymer ?
#
loop_
_entity_poly.entity_id
_entity_poly.type
_entity_poly.pdbx_seq_one_letter_code
_entity_poly.pdbx_strand_id
1 'polypeptide(L)'
;MSRAVQLVTLVVGKRSHGSKLCQVKTLLDSGERESCEFRLNDANLCTSTGEASWICCLKGAIRSFKERRGQVPGFKVVIVSSLPAKLGLGSDSALVVALYTLLEAITSTCTGNVMEKMLVCQQAKRLATNSCKVRASDILVSLIGDQGRIFAFDAQSLDVDRANWNDTDVQLVLVELNDDTEGGKKSSAQRDESKTRCEQVATAMNTMSRWRAHPAGASSMGLLFPRETMEMVKDAIVRHERIANMTNAIRRERWEEFGRIIVK
;
A
#
# COMPACT_ATOMS: atom_id res chain seq x y z
N MET A 1 -11.13 3.91 -2.94
CA MET A 1 -11.40 5.20 -2.27
C MET A 1 -10.73 5.18 -0.90
N SER A 2 -10.08 6.26 -0.50
CA SER A 2 -9.28 6.33 0.73
C SER A 2 -9.27 7.75 1.31
N ARG A 3 -9.19 7.87 2.64
CA ARG A 3 -9.03 9.12 3.40
C ARG A 3 -7.88 8.96 4.38
N ALA A 4 -7.06 9.98 4.53
CA ALA A 4 -6.03 10.01 5.57
C ALA A 4 -6.68 10.27 6.94
N VAL A 5 -6.26 9.53 7.95
CA VAL A 5 -6.71 9.70 9.34
C VAL A 5 -5.63 10.42 10.15
N GLN A 6 -5.99 10.94 11.33
CA GLN A 6 -5.06 11.61 12.25
C GLN A 6 -4.17 10.62 13.03
N LEU A 7 -3.78 9.53 12.38
CA LEU A 7 -2.83 8.56 12.90
C LEU A 7 -1.63 8.54 11.96
N VAL A 8 -0.42 8.62 12.51
CA VAL A 8 0.80 8.90 11.72
C VAL A 8 1.93 7.97 12.10
N THR A 9 2.87 7.81 11.16
CA THR A 9 4.18 7.23 11.41
C THR A 9 5.23 8.32 11.24
N LEU A 10 6.00 8.56 12.30
CA LEU A 10 7.10 9.51 12.34
C LEU A 10 8.43 8.76 12.30
N VAL A 11 9.32 9.22 11.43
CA VAL A 11 10.67 8.69 11.29
C VAL A 11 11.64 9.85 11.44
N VAL A 12 12.43 9.83 12.51
CA VAL A 12 13.41 10.88 12.81
C VAL A 12 14.79 10.27 12.75
N GLY A 13 15.71 10.90 12.04
CA GLY A 13 17.06 10.36 11.96
C GLY A 13 18.07 11.30 11.35
N LYS A 14 19.32 10.83 11.32
CA LYS A 14 20.44 11.53 10.73
C LYS A 14 21.31 10.61 9.90
N ARG A 15 21.95 11.19 8.89
CA ARG A 15 23.00 10.54 8.10
C ARG A 15 24.23 10.26 8.96
N SER A 16 24.87 9.12 8.72
CA SER A 16 26.20 8.77 9.23
C SER A 16 27.24 9.05 8.14
N HIS A 17 28.16 9.99 8.37
CA HIS A 17 29.23 10.30 7.41
C HIS A 17 30.29 9.19 7.40
N GLY A 18 30.75 8.78 6.22
CA GLY A 18 31.84 7.80 6.04
C GLY A 18 31.51 6.36 6.47
N SER A 19 30.27 6.08 6.89
CA SER A 19 29.87 4.77 7.39
C SER A 19 28.71 4.20 6.57
N LYS A 20 28.74 2.88 6.37
CA LYS A 20 27.61 2.10 5.83
C LYS A 20 26.76 1.46 6.94
N LEU A 21 27.00 1.83 8.20
CA LEU A 21 26.27 1.30 9.34
C LEU A 21 24.92 2.00 9.50
N CYS A 22 23.85 1.21 9.55
CA CYS A 22 22.49 1.62 9.84
C CYS A 22 22.12 1.16 11.24
N GLN A 23 21.69 2.09 12.09
CA GLN A 23 21.17 1.82 13.42
C GLN A 23 19.73 2.34 13.47
N VAL A 24 18.78 1.45 13.73
CA VAL A 24 17.37 1.82 13.78
C VAL A 24 16.76 1.33 15.08
N LYS A 25 16.10 2.24 15.79
CA LYS A 25 15.28 1.92 16.96
C LYS A 25 13.82 2.20 16.62
N THR A 26 12.93 1.37 17.14
CA THR A 26 11.49 1.54 17.00
C THR A 26 10.85 1.64 18.39
N LEU A 27 9.83 2.49 18.51
CA LEU A 27 8.93 2.58 19.66
C LEU A 27 7.53 2.08 19.29
N LEU A 28 7.45 1.20 18.29
CA LEU A 28 6.21 0.53 17.91
C LEU A 28 5.88 -0.51 18.98
N ASP A 29 4.67 -0.44 19.53
CA ASP A 29 4.15 -1.44 20.46
C ASP A 29 3.70 -2.69 19.69
N SER A 30 4.68 -3.48 19.22
CA SER A 30 4.44 -4.68 18.42
C SER A 30 4.87 -5.99 19.10
N GLY A 31 5.48 -5.91 20.28
CA GLY A 31 6.09 -7.06 20.97
C GLY A 31 7.28 -7.69 20.22
N GLU A 32 7.75 -7.05 19.13
CA GLU A 32 8.88 -7.49 18.33
C GLU A 32 10.19 -6.82 18.79
N ARG A 33 11.30 -7.18 18.14
CA ARG A 33 12.62 -6.57 18.40
C ARG A 33 12.54 -5.04 18.22
N GLU A 34 12.91 -4.30 19.27
CA GLU A 34 12.84 -2.83 19.30
C GLU A 34 13.99 -2.12 18.57
N SER A 35 15.05 -2.83 18.21
CA SER A 35 16.20 -2.24 17.53
C SER A 35 16.86 -3.19 16.56
N CYS A 36 17.40 -2.65 15.48
CA CYS A 36 18.22 -3.38 14.52
C CYS A 36 19.45 -2.57 14.11
N GLU A 37 20.53 -3.29 13.87
CA GLU A 37 21.79 -2.72 13.40
C GLU A 37 22.35 -3.61 12.30
N PHE A 38 22.71 -3.01 11.17
CA PHE A 38 23.29 -3.74 10.05
C PHE A 38 24.14 -2.82 9.17
N ARG A 39 25.06 -3.42 8.43
CA ARG A 39 25.82 -2.70 7.38
C ARG A 39 25.07 -2.79 6.05
N LEU A 40 25.03 -1.69 5.31
CA LEU A 40 24.43 -1.62 3.98
C LEU A 40 25.23 -2.44 2.95
N ASN A 41 24.78 -3.65 2.71
CA ASN A 41 25.16 -4.51 1.59
C ASN A 41 23.92 -5.27 1.10
N ASP A 42 23.96 -5.86 -0.09
CA ASP A 42 22.76 -6.47 -0.68
C ASP A 42 22.31 -7.73 0.08
N ALA A 43 23.25 -8.47 0.68
CA ALA A 43 22.93 -9.63 1.53
C ALA A 43 22.09 -9.26 2.76
N ASN A 44 22.45 -8.17 3.45
CA ASN A 44 21.73 -7.69 4.64
C ASN A 44 20.39 -7.03 4.30
N LEU A 45 20.17 -6.65 3.04
CA LEU A 45 18.90 -6.07 2.58
C LEU A 45 17.90 -7.13 2.12
N CYS A 46 18.28 -8.41 2.06
CA CYS A 46 17.34 -9.51 1.89
C CYS A 46 16.50 -9.69 3.16
N THR A 47 15.18 -9.78 2.98
CA THR A 47 14.24 -10.12 4.06
C THR A 47 14.30 -11.61 4.35
N SER A 48 14.36 -12.00 5.62
CA SER A 48 14.35 -13.41 6.03
C SER A 48 13.02 -13.81 6.67
N THR A 49 12.69 -15.11 6.60
CA THR A 49 11.53 -15.66 7.29
C THR A 49 11.69 -15.49 8.80
N GLY A 50 10.71 -14.85 9.45
CA GLY A 50 10.72 -14.61 10.90
C GLY A 50 11.27 -13.24 11.32
N GLU A 51 11.70 -12.42 10.37
CA GLU A 51 12.08 -11.03 10.64
C GLU A 51 10.86 -10.16 10.98
N ALA A 52 11.04 -9.22 11.90
CA ALA A 52 10.00 -8.27 12.33
C ALA A 52 9.46 -7.46 11.14
N SER A 53 8.15 -7.22 11.08
CA SER A 53 7.51 -6.63 9.89
C SER A 53 8.07 -5.24 9.55
N TRP A 54 8.39 -4.46 10.57
CA TRP A 54 8.97 -3.13 10.43
C TRP A 54 10.41 -3.16 9.86
N ILE A 55 11.18 -4.21 10.18
CA ILE A 55 12.53 -4.41 9.61
C ILE A 55 12.42 -4.79 8.13
N CYS A 56 11.45 -5.62 7.77
CA CYS A 56 11.17 -5.93 6.36
C CYS A 56 10.77 -4.67 5.58
N CYS A 57 9.95 -3.78 6.17
CA CYS A 57 9.60 -2.48 5.57
C CYS A 57 10.84 -1.59 5.39
N LEU A 58 11.72 -1.53 6.39
CA LEU A 58 12.99 -0.82 6.32
C LEU A 58 13.87 -1.31 5.17
N LYS A 59 14.12 -2.63 5.10
CA LYS A 59 14.93 -3.23 4.04
C LYS A 59 14.31 -3.02 2.66
N GLY A 60 13.00 -3.21 2.54
CA GLY A 60 12.24 -2.99 1.31
C GLY A 60 12.37 -1.56 0.80
N ALA A 61 12.21 -0.56 1.68
CA ALA A 61 12.35 0.86 1.34
C ALA A 61 13.77 1.22 0.90
N ILE A 62 14.81 0.74 1.61
CA ILE A 62 16.21 0.96 1.23
C ILE A 62 16.49 0.34 -0.14
N ARG A 63 16.05 -0.90 -0.37
CA ARG A 63 16.30 -1.60 -1.63
C ARG A 63 15.65 -0.89 -2.82
N SER A 64 14.35 -0.58 -2.73
CA SER A 64 13.64 0.11 -3.80
C SER A 64 14.21 1.50 -4.07
N PHE A 65 14.67 2.19 -3.01
CA PHE A 65 15.31 3.49 -3.14
C PHE A 65 16.66 3.34 -3.86
N LYS A 66 17.49 2.37 -3.47
CA LYS A 66 18.79 2.11 -4.11
C LYS A 66 18.66 1.84 -5.61
N GLU A 67 17.70 1.00 -5.99
CA GLU A 67 17.44 0.62 -7.38
C GLU A 67 17.06 1.82 -8.26
N ARG A 68 16.51 2.89 -7.67
CA ARG A 68 15.98 4.06 -8.42
C ARG A 68 16.79 5.34 -8.27
N ARG A 69 17.47 5.53 -7.14
CA ARG A 69 18.12 6.79 -6.74
C ARG A 69 19.59 6.65 -6.41
N GLY A 70 20.14 5.43 -6.36
CA GLY A 70 21.56 5.19 -6.19
C GLY A 70 21.98 4.87 -4.75
N GLN A 71 23.12 5.39 -4.31
CA GLN A 71 23.71 4.94 -3.05
C GLN A 71 23.02 5.53 -1.82
N VAL A 72 22.73 4.67 -0.85
CA VAL A 72 22.22 5.06 0.47
C VAL A 72 23.40 5.08 1.46
N PRO A 73 23.63 6.19 2.19
CA PRO A 73 24.63 6.24 3.25
C PRO A 73 24.13 5.50 4.50
N GLY A 74 25.04 5.15 5.42
CA GLY A 74 24.62 4.72 6.76
C GLY A 74 23.82 5.83 7.47
N PHE A 75 23.00 5.45 8.44
CA PHE A 75 22.15 6.39 9.18
C PHE A 75 21.79 5.89 10.58
N LYS A 76 21.32 6.81 11.42
CA LYS A 76 20.71 6.50 12.72
C LYS A 76 19.29 7.03 12.76
N VAL A 77 18.32 6.18 13.08
CA VAL A 77 16.89 6.50 12.95
C VAL A 77 16.10 5.97 14.14
N VAL A 78 15.08 6.72 14.54
CA VAL A 78 14.03 6.33 15.48
C VAL A 78 12.69 6.36 14.76
N ILE A 79 11.91 5.29 14.92
CA ILE A 79 10.57 5.13 14.34
C ILE A 79 9.55 5.18 15.47
N VAL A 80 8.49 5.97 15.29
CA VAL A 80 7.33 6.05 16.19
C VAL A 80 6.06 6.01 15.34
N SER A 81 5.03 5.29 15.77
CA SER A 81 3.73 5.33 15.09
C SER A 81 2.59 5.34 16.08
N SER A 82 1.55 6.12 15.77
CA SER A 82 0.25 6.03 16.42
C SER A 82 -0.74 5.17 15.63
N LEU A 83 -0.33 4.62 14.48
CA LEU A 83 -1.14 3.66 13.73
C LEU A 83 -1.08 2.30 14.43
N PRO A 84 -2.22 1.72 14.82
CA PRO A 84 -2.23 0.41 15.44
C PRO A 84 -1.72 -0.64 14.45
N ALA A 85 -0.85 -1.52 14.94
CA ALA A 85 -0.29 -2.58 14.12
C ALA A 85 -1.39 -3.57 13.71
N LYS A 86 -1.30 -4.14 12.51
CA LYS A 86 -2.12 -5.26 12.03
C LYS A 86 -3.65 -5.02 11.91
N LEU A 87 -4.17 -3.81 12.16
CA LEU A 87 -5.61 -3.49 11.98
C LEU A 87 -6.04 -3.12 10.56
N GLY A 88 -5.19 -3.34 9.56
CA GLY A 88 -5.54 -3.02 8.16
C GLY A 88 -5.62 -1.51 7.83
N LEU A 89 -5.22 -0.62 8.75
CA LEU A 89 -5.18 0.84 8.56
C LEU A 89 -3.97 1.35 7.76
N GLY A 90 -3.23 0.44 7.11
CA GLY A 90 -2.10 0.83 6.27
C GLY A 90 -0.84 1.21 7.03
N SER A 91 -0.65 0.76 8.29
CA SER A 91 0.56 1.02 9.10
C SER A 91 1.87 0.72 8.36
N ASP A 92 1.97 -0.44 7.69
CA ASP A 92 3.14 -0.78 6.86
C ASP A 92 3.32 0.17 5.66
N SER A 93 2.23 0.65 5.06
CA SER A 93 2.32 1.61 3.95
C SER A 93 2.85 2.95 4.42
N ALA A 94 2.29 3.46 5.53
CA ALA A 94 2.72 4.71 6.14
C ALA A 94 4.20 4.63 6.56
N LEU A 95 4.62 3.51 7.14
CA LEU A 95 6.02 3.28 7.51
C LEU A 95 6.95 3.29 6.29
N VAL A 96 6.61 2.57 5.21
CA VAL A 96 7.41 2.57 3.97
C VAL A 96 7.52 3.98 3.38
N VAL A 97 6.43 4.73 3.33
CA VAL A 97 6.42 6.10 2.80
C VAL A 97 7.25 7.05 3.68
N ALA A 98 7.15 6.93 5.00
CA ALA A 98 7.93 7.74 5.94
C ALA A 98 9.43 7.43 5.82
N LEU A 99 9.80 6.15 5.73
CA LEU A 99 11.17 5.71 5.50
C LEU A 99 11.72 6.21 4.17
N TYR A 100 10.95 6.08 3.09
CA TYR A 100 11.36 6.59 1.77
C TYR A 100 11.61 8.10 1.81
N THR A 101 10.72 8.85 2.47
CA THR A 101 10.85 10.31 2.63
C THR A 101 12.07 10.69 3.47
N LEU A 102 12.40 9.90 4.50
CA LEU A 102 13.67 10.06 5.22
C LEU A 102 14.87 9.80 4.29
N LEU A 103 14.83 8.74 3.49
CA LEU A 103 15.91 8.40 2.55
C LEU A 103 16.17 9.54 1.55
N GLU A 104 15.12 10.16 1.03
CA GLU A 104 15.18 11.38 0.22
C GLU A 104 15.92 12.50 0.97
N ALA A 105 15.50 12.80 2.20
CA ALA A 105 16.11 13.85 3.02
C ALA A 105 17.61 13.61 3.30
N ILE A 106 18.00 12.40 3.72
CA ILE A 106 19.41 12.12 4.09
C ILE A 106 20.35 12.01 2.87
N THR A 107 19.79 11.76 1.69
CA THR A 107 20.54 11.71 0.43
C THR A 107 20.49 13.02 -0.36
N SER A 108 19.72 14.01 0.11
CA SER A 108 19.46 15.25 -0.62
C SER A 108 18.88 15.00 -2.02
N THR A 109 18.04 13.97 -2.14
CA THR A 109 17.31 13.67 -3.38
C THR A 109 15.81 13.91 -3.18
N CYS A 110 15.08 14.13 -4.25
CA CYS A 110 13.64 14.33 -4.20
C CYS A 110 12.96 13.71 -5.41
N THR A 111 11.92 12.92 -5.17
CA THR A 111 11.03 12.39 -6.21
C THR A 111 9.89 13.36 -6.42
N GLY A 112 10.03 14.23 -7.41
CA GLY A 112 9.03 15.26 -7.71
C GLY A 112 7.69 14.70 -8.18
N ASN A 113 7.67 13.54 -8.85
CA ASN A 113 6.45 12.92 -9.32
C ASN A 113 5.86 11.99 -8.25
N VAL A 114 4.68 12.35 -7.73
CA VAL A 114 3.94 11.57 -6.72
C VAL A 114 3.65 10.14 -7.18
N MET A 115 3.30 9.93 -8.44
CA MET A 115 2.99 8.60 -8.98
C MET A 115 4.24 7.73 -9.06
N GLU A 116 5.39 8.32 -9.43
CA GLU A 116 6.68 7.63 -9.36
C GLU A 116 6.99 7.22 -7.92
N LYS A 117 6.87 8.15 -6.96
CA LYS A 117 7.10 7.88 -5.53
C LYS A 117 6.16 6.78 -5.01
N MET A 118 4.90 6.81 -5.41
CA MET A 118 3.90 5.79 -5.09
C MET A 118 4.32 4.42 -5.61
N LEU A 119 4.71 4.29 -6.89
CA LEU A 119 5.10 3.01 -7.48
C LEU A 119 6.35 2.43 -6.81
N VAL A 120 7.33 3.28 -6.47
CA VAL A 120 8.55 2.84 -5.78
C VAL A 120 8.23 2.37 -4.35
N CYS A 121 7.40 3.11 -3.61
CA CYS A 121 6.94 2.71 -2.28
C CYS A 121 6.06 1.46 -2.32
N GLN A 122 5.23 1.30 -3.36
CA GLN A 122 4.44 0.08 -3.57
C GLN A 122 5.37 -1.11 -3.77
N GLN A 123 6.44 -0.96 -4.56
CA GLN A 123 7.45 -1.99 -4.75
C GLN A 123 8.18 -2.33 -3.45
N ALA A 124 8.57 -1.32 -2.67
CA ALA A 124 9.17 -1.52 -1.34
C ALA A 124 8.28 -2.37 -0.43
N LYS A 125 6.97 -2.08 -0.40
CA LYS A 125 6.00 -2.83 0.40
C LYS A 125 5.78 -4.25 -0.11
N ARG A 126 5.81 -4.48 -1.42
CA ARG A 126 5.79 -5.83 -2.00
C ARG A 126 7.00 -6.64 -1.56
N LEU A 127 8.20 -6.03 -1.58
CA LEU A 127 9.43 -6.66 -1.10
C LEU A 127 9.38 -6.96 0.40
N ALA A 128 8.82 -6.06 1.21
CA ALA A 128 8.69 -6.23 2.65
C ALA A 128 7.74 -7.38 3.04
N THR A 129 6.60 -7.48 2.35
CA THR A 129 5.52 -8.41 2.70
C THR A 129 5.58 -9.72 1.91
N ASN A 130 6.37 -9.77 0.83
CA ASN A 130 6.34 -10.84 -0.16
C ASN A 130 4.91 -11.14 -0.65
N SER A 131 4.12 -10.08 -0.83
CA SER A 131 2.71 -10.16 -1.22
C SER A 131 2.45 -9.43 -2.54
N CYS A 132 1.66 -10.06 -3.41
CA CYS A 132 1.12 -9.42 -4.62
C CYS A 132 -0.04 -8.46 -4.28
N LYS A 133 -0.65 -8.56 -3.10
CA LYS A 133 -1.87 -7.84 -2.69
C LYS A 133 -1.57 -6.48 -2.04
N VAL A 134 -0.68 -5.69 -2.64
CA VAL A 134 -0.36 -4.34 -2.16
C VAL A 134 -1.17 -3.32 -2.96
N ARG A 135 -2.17 -2.69 -2.32
CA ARG A 135 -3.01 -1.67 -2.98
C ARG A 135 -2.23 -0.35 -3.10
N ALA A 136 -2.21 0.21 -4.31
CA ALA A 136 -1.60 1.52 -4.56
C ALA A 136 -2.25 2.64 -3.73
N SER A 137 -3.56 2.56 -3.49
CA SER A 137 -4.30 3.51 -2.66
C SER A 137 -3.77 3.61 -1.22
N ASP A 138 -3.32 2.49 -0.64
CA ASP A 138 -2.79 2.45 0.73
C ASP A 138 -1.45 3.20 0.84
N ILE A 139 -0.69 3.28 -0.25
CA ILE A 139 0.55 4.06 -0.33
C ILE A 139 0.22 5.52 -0.63
N LEU A 140 -0.64 5.73 -1.64
CA LEU A 140 -0.99 7.04 -2.14
C LEU A 140 -1.62 7.93 -1.06
N VAL A 141 -2.44 7.38 -0.16
CA VAL A 141 -3.04 8.13 0.96
C VAL A 141 -1.99 8.79 1.86
N SER A 142 -0.84 8.14 2.03
CA SER A 142 0.27 8.67 2.85
C SER A 142 1.09 9.72 2.10
N LEU A 143 0.91 9.87 0.79
CA LEU A 143 1.63 10.83 -0.06
C LEU A 143 0.82 12.09 -0.36
N ILE A 144 -0.49 11.94 -0.57
CA ILE A 144 -1.37 13.03 -1.02
C ILE A 144 -2.53 13.31 -0.06
N GLY A 145 -2.54 12.66 1.10
CA GLY A 145 -3.55 12.87 2.13
C GLY A 145 -3.69 14.36 2.45
N ASP A 146 -4.92 14.83 2.47
CA ASP A 146 -5.26 16.23 2.69
C ASP A 146 -6.44 16.30 3.67
N GLN A 147 -6.42 17.31 4.55
CA GLN A 147 -7.41 17.44 5.61
C GLN A 147 -8.81 17.70 5.01
N GLY A 148 -9.83 17.04 5.55
CA GLY A 148 -11.22 17.21 5.08
C GLY A 148 -11.44 16.69 3.65
N ARG A 149 -10.56 15.83 3.11
CA ARG A 149 -10.71 15.26 1.77
C ARG A 149 -10.67 13.75 1.76
N ILE A 150 -11.38 13.20 0.79
CA ILE A 150 -11.35 11.80 0.42
C ILE A 150 -10.99 11.68 -1.07
N PHE A 151 -10.27 10.63 -1.45
CA PHE A 151 -9.91 10.44 -2.84
C PHE A 151 -10.24 9.04 -3.37
N ALA A 152 -10.56 8.98 -4.65
CA ALA A 152 -10.65 7.75 -5.42
C ALA A 152 -9.45 7.70 -6.38
N PHE A 153 -8.80 6.53 -6.43
CA PHE A 153 -7.67 6.30 -7.31
C PHE A 153 -8.10 5.29 -8.38
N ASP A 154 -7.97 5.70 -9.64
CA ASP A 154 -8.15 4.81 -10.78
C ASP A 154 -6.79 4.23 -11.19
N ALA A 155 -6.61 2.92 -10.99
CA ALA A 155 -5.37 2.25 -11.36
C ALA A 155 -5.19 2.08 -12.88
N GLN A 156 -6.24 2.22 -13.68
CA GLN A 156 -6.19 2.11 -15.13
C GLN A 156 -5.70 3.42 -15.76
N SER A 157 -6.27 4.55 -15.39
CA SER A 157 -5.86 5.86 -15.92
C SER A 157 -4.75 6.53 -15.10
N LEU A 158 -4.48 6.02 -13.89
CA LEU A 158 -3.63 6.65 -12.87
C LEU A 158 -4.19 7.98 -12.33
N ASP A 159 -5.47 8.27 -12.58
CA ASP A 159 -6.12 9.48 -12.09
C ASP A 159 -6.44 9.41 -10.61
N VAL A 160 -6.32 10.57 -9.97
CA VAL A 160 -6.69 10.79 -8.58
C VAL A 160 -7.84 11.78 -8.54
N ASP A 161 -9.01 11.27 -8.22
CA ASP A 161 -10.20 12.06 -8.02
C ASP A 161 -10.36 12.43 -6.55
N ARG A 162 -10.71 13.69 -6.26
CA ARG A 162 -10.84 14.21 -4.90
C ARG A 162 -12.24 14.74 -4.66
N ALA A 163 -12.79 14.44 -3.49
CA ALA A 163 -14.03 15.01 -3.00
C ALA A 163 -13.82 15.61 -1.60
N ASN A 164 -14.55 16.68 -1.32
CA ASN A 164 -14.59 17.24 0.03
C ASN A 164 -15.39 16.29 0.93
N TRP A 165 -14.92 16.16 2.17
CA TRP A 165 -15.62 15.46 3.21
C TRP A 165 -16.03 16.48 4.26
N ASN A 166 -17.33 16.80 4.35
CA ASN A 166 -17.84 17.71 5.35
C ASN A 166 -17.99 16.99 6.69
N ASP A 167 -17.01 17.19 7.59
CA ASP A 167 -17.04 16.59 8.93
C ASP A 167 -18.17 17.13 9.83
N THR A 168 -18.91 18.16 9.41
CA THR A 168 -20.07 18.70 10.15
C THR A 168 -21.29 17.80 10.06
N ASP A 169 -21.53 17.20 8.90
CA ASP A 169 -22.76 16.43 8.62
C ASP A 169 -22.55 14.92 8.81
N VAL A 170 -21.29 14.45 8.74
CA VAL A 170 -20.97 13.03 8.80
C VAL A 170 -19.65 12.77 9.54
N GLN A 171 -19.68 11.80 10.45
CA GLN A 171 -18.51 11.34 11.17
C GLN A 171 -18.13 9.91 10.76
N LEU A 172 -16.83 9.68 10.53
CA LEU A 172 -16.29 8.35 10.30
C LEU A 172 -15.90 7.72 11.64
N VAL A 173 -16.57 6.63 12.02
CA VAL A 173 -16.25 5.85 13.22
C VAL A 173 -15.50 4.59 12.80
N LEU A 174 -14.30 4.42 13.37
CA LEU A 174 -13.51 3.20 13.24
C LEU A 174 -13.83 2.28 14.41
N VAL A 175 -14.44 1.14 14.11
CA VAL A 175 -14.73 0.09 15.09
C VAL A 175 -13.75 -1.05 14.86
N GLU A 176 -12.87 -1.25 15.82
CA GLU A 176 -12.02 -2.44 15.88
C GLU A 176 -12.86 -3.60 16.37
N LEU A 177 -12.97 -4.63 15.53
CA LEU A 177 -13.50 -5.92 15.94
C LEU A 177 -12.29 -6.77 16.30
N ASN A 178 -12.16 -7.13 17.58
CA ASN A 178 -11.12 -8.05 18.06
C ASN A 178 -11.41 -9.44 17.48
N ASP A 179 -10.96 -9.67 16.25
CA ASP A 179 -10.90 -10.99 15.68
C ASP A 179 -9.47 -11.50 15.94
N ASP A 180 -9.33 -12.36 16.95
CA ASP A 180 -8.07 -13.04 17.31
C ASP A 180 -7.61 -14.03 16.24
N THR A 181 -8.05 -13.89 14.98
CA THR A 181 -7.43 -14.59 13.87
C THR A 181 -6.01 -14.04 13.73
N GLU A 182 -5.08 -14.68 14.46
CA GLU A 182 -3.64 -14.54 14.28
C GLU A 182 -3.38 -14.34 12.80
N GLY A 183 -2.88 -13.15 12.44
CA GLY A 183 -2.64 -12.77 11.05
C GLY A 183 -1.85 -13.86 10.37
N GLY A 184 -2.58 -14.75 9.69
CA GLY A 184 -2.10 -16.09 9.41
C GLY A 184 -0.84 -15.98 8.60
N LYS A 185 0.29 -16.43 9.14
CA LYS A 185 1.52 -16.58 8.38
C LYS A 185 1.22 -17.57 7.27
N LYS A 186 0.77 -17.06 6.12
CA LYS A 186 0.51 -17.87 4.94
C LYS A 186 1.81 -18.58 4.60
N SER A 187 1.72 -19.90 4.41
CA SER A 187 2.85 -20.70 3.96
C SER A 187 3.37 -20.15 2.62
N SER A 188 4.61 -20.47 2.27
CA SER A 188 5.19 -20.10 0.97
C SER A 188 4.28 -20.52 -0.19
N ALA A 189 3.75 -21.75 -0.14
CA ALA A 189 2.80 -22.28 -1.13
C ALA A 189 1.53 -21.42 -1.27
N GLN A 190 0.92 -20.99 -0.17
CA GLN A 190 -0.27 -20.13 -0.20
C GLN A 190 0.01 -18.73 -0.75
N ARG A 191 1.25 -18.23 -0.60
CA ARG A 191 1.67 -16.95 -1.19
C ARG A 191 1.89 -17.08 -2.69
N ASP A 192 2.55 -18.14 -3.13
CA ASP A 192 2.80 -18.41 -4.55
C ASP A 192 1.51 -18.68 -5.32
N GLU A 193 0.57 -19.40 -4.71
CA GLU A 193 -0.78 -19.59 -5.26
C GLU A 193 -1.53 -18.25 -5.36
N SER A 194 -1.48 -17.43 -4.29
CA SER A 194 -2.07 -16.09 -4.31
C SER A 194 -1.47 -15.19 -5.39
N LYS A 195 -0.15 -15.31 -5.64
CA LYS A 195 0.56 -14.55 -6.67
C LYS A 195 0.13 -14.98 -8.07
N THR A 196 0.17 -16.27 -8.35
CA THR A 196 -0.29 -16.85 -9.62
C THR A 196 -1.74 -16.43 -9.93
N ARG A 197 -2.61 -16.48 -8.92
CA ARG A 197 -4.01 -16.07 -9.06
C ARG A 197 -4.16 -14.59 -9.39
N CYS A 198 -3.40 -13.71 -8.74
CA CYS A 198 -3.40 -12.28 -9.06
C CYS A 198 -2.88 -11.98 -10.48
N GLU A 199 -1.84 -12.69 -10.93
CA GLU A 199 -1.28 -12.55 -12.28
C GLU A 199 -2.28 -13.01 -13.35
N GLN A 200 -3.00 -14.10 -13.12
CA GLN A 200 -4.07 -14.58 -14.00
C GLN A 200 -5.22 -13.57 -14.11
N VAL A 201 -5.68 -13.00 -13.00
CA VAL A 201 -6.72 -11.96 -13.00
C VAL A 201 -6.26 -10.71 -13.74
N ALA A 202 -5.02 -10.25 -13.51
CA ALA A 202 -4.47 -9.10 -14.22
C ALA A 202 -4.38 -9.35 -15.73
N THR A 203 -3.95 -10.55 -16.13
CA THR A 203 -3.89 -10.96 -17.53
C THR A 203 -5.29 -10.99 -18.14
N ALA A 204 -6.27 -11.56 -17.46
CA ALA A 204 -7.65 -11.60 -17.91
C ALA A 204 -8.24 -10.20 -18.09
N MET A 205 -8.04 -9.28 -17.12
CA MET A 205 -8.51 -7.90 -17.23
C MET A 205 -7.84 -7.14 -18.38
N ASN A 206 -6.54 -7.35 -18.61
CA ASN A 206 -5.82 -6.73 -19.72
C ASN A 206 -6.31 -7.25 -21.07
N THR A 207 -6.48 -8.57 -21.22
CA THR A 207 -7.03 -9.19 -22.44
C THR A 207 -8.44 -8.69 -22.70
N MET A 208 -9.31 -8.68 -21.68
CA MET A 208 -10.67 -8.17 -21.78
C MET A 208 -10.68 -6.71 -22.23
N SER A 209 -9.79 -5.87 -21.68
CA SER A 209 -9.70 -4.45 -22.03
C SER A 209 -9.25 -4.24 -23.48
N ARG A 210 -8.32 -5.05 -23.99
CA ARG A 210 -7.88 -5.02 -25.39
C ARG A 210 -8.94 -5.50 -26.37
N TRP A 211 -9.78 -6.45 -25.95
CA TRP A 211 -10.79 -7.07 -26.82
C TRP A 211 -12.18 -6.43 -26.69
N ARG A 212 -12.31 -5.30 -25.95
CA ARG A 212 -13.60 -4.60 -25.75
C ARG A 212 -14.34 -4.27 -27.06
N ALA A 213 -13.60 -3.96 -28.13
CA ALA A 213 -14.17 -3.62 -29.44
C ALA A 213 -14.40 -4.84 -30.36
N HIS A 214 -13.97 -6.04 -29.96
CA HIS A 214 -14.10 -7.23 -30.78
C HIS A 214 -15.44 -7.93 -30.52
N PRO A 215 -16.26 -8.24 -31.55
CA PRO A 215 -17.62 -8.78 -31.38
C PRO A 215 -17.68 -10.09 -30.57
N ALA A 216 -16.65 -10.93 -30.70
CA ALA A 216 -16.53 -12.20 -29.97
C ALA A 216 -15.67 -12.09 -28.69
N GLY A 217 -15.15 -10.91 -28.35
CA GLY A 217 -14.18 -10.75 -27.26
C GLY A 217 -14.70 -11.26 -25.92
N ALA A 218 -15.93 -10.86 -25.55
CA ALA A 218 -16.54 -11.23 -24.28
C ALA A 218 -16.86 -12.73 -24.16
N SER A 219 -17.39 -13.35 -25.22
CA SER A 219 -17.72 -14.78 -25.26
C SER A 219 -16.46 -15.65 -25.29
N SER A 220 -15.36 -15.19 -25.89
CA SER A 220 -14.08 -15.90 -25.90
C SER A 220 -13.32 -15.86 -24.57
N MET A 221 -13.57 -14.86 -23.70
CA MET A 221 -12.88 -14.77 -22.40
C MET A 221 -13.12 -16.01 -21.51
N GLY A 222 -14.34 -16.56 -21.53
CA GLY A 222 -14.69 -17.75 -20.76
C GLY A 222 -14.03 -19.04 -21.23
N LEU A 223 -13.48 -19.05 -22.46
CA LEU A 223 -12.72 -20.18 -23.00
C LEU A 223 -11.23 -20.10 -22.65
N LEU A 224 -10.72 -18.90 -22.38
CA LEU A 224 -9.28 -18.64 -22.16
C LEU A 224 -8.88 -18.66 -20.69
N PHE A 225 -9.83 -18.41 -19.78
CA PHE A 225 -9.56 -18.29 -18.35
C PHE A 225 -10.48 -19.18 -17.53
N PRO A 226 -10.00 -19.73 -16.39
CA PRO A 226 -10.84 -20.49 -15.48
C PRO A 226 -12.05 -19.69 -14.99
N ARG A 227 -13.14 -20.39 -14.68
CA ARG A 227 -14.38 -19.78 -14.18
C ARG A 227 -14.15 -18.90 -12.95
N GLU A 228 -13.35 -19.36 -11.99
CA GLU A 228 -13.01 -18.58 -10.80
C GLU A 228 -12.33 -17.26 -11.13
N THR A 229 -11.42 -17.25 -12.11
CA THR A 229 -10.75 -16.04 -12.58
C THR A 229 -11.74 -15.06 -13.18
N MET A 230 -12.71 -15.56 -13.96
CA MET A 230 -13.76 -14.73 -14.54
C MET A 230 -14.73 -14.18 -13.49
N GLU A 231 -15.04 -14.94 -12.45
CA GLU A 231 -15.83 -14.45 -11.30
C GLU A 231 -15.10 -13.33 -10.56
N MET A 232 -13.80 -13.49 -10.27
CA MET A 232 -12.98 -12.43 -9.66
C MET A 232 -12.89 -11.15 -10.53
N VAL A 233 -12.84 -11.29 -11.85
CA VAL A 233 -12.87 -10.15 -12.78
C VAL A 233 -14.22 -9.44 -12.72
N LYS A 234 -15.34 -10.17 -12.72
CA LYS A 234 -16.68 -9.58 -12.56
C LYS A 234 -16.80 -8.83 -11.24
N ASP A 235 -16.34 -9.43 -10.14
CA ASP A 235 -16.33 -8.79 -8.82
C ASP A 235 -15.47 -7.52 -8.82
N ALA A 236 -14.37 -7.48 -9.57
CA ALA A 236 -13.54 -6.29 -9.70
C ALA A 236 -14.26 -5.16 -10.44
N ILE A 237 -15.00 -5.48 -11.51
CA ILE A 237 -15.79 -4.51 -12.28
C ILE A 237 -16.92 -3.93 -11.41
N VAL A 238 -17.69 -4.79 -10.74
CA VAL A 238 -18.77 -4.37 -9.84
C VAL A 238 -18.23 -3.47 -8.71
N ARG A 239 -17.07 -3.82 -8.14
CA ARG A 239 -16.41 -2.97 -7.13
C ARG A 239 -15.95 -1.63 -7.69
N HIS A 240 -15.47 -1.56 -8.93
CA HIS A 240 -15.10 -0.31 -9.58
C HIS A 240 -16.30 0.62 -9.75
N GLU A 241 -17.42 0.11 -10.30
CA GLU A 241 -18.66 0.87 -10.44
C GLU A 241 -19.20 1.35 -9.10
N ARG A 242 -19.15 0.49 -8.09
CA ARG A 242 -19.55 0.83 -6.72
C ARG A 242 -18.74 2.00 -6.16
N ILE A 243 -17.42 2.00 -6.35
CA ILE A 243 -16.55 3.11 -5.92
C ILE A 243 -16.93 4.41 -6.65
N ALA A 244 -17.22 4.36 -7.95
CA ALA A 244 -17.66 5.53 -8.70
C ALA A 244 -18.98 6.11 -8.16
N ASN A 245 -19.94 5.24 -7.85
CA ASN A 245 -21.22 5.63 -7.24
C ASN A 245 -21.02 6.23 -5.84
N MET A 246 -20.13 5.66 -5.02
CA MET A 246 -19.77 6.21 -3.71
C MET A 246 -19.18 7.63 -3.84
N THR A 247 -18.23 7.83 -4.75
CA THR A 247 -17.62 9.16 -4.98
C THR A 247 -18.67 10.18 -5.42
N ASN A 248 -19.61 9.80 -6.29
CA ASN A 248 -20.70 10.68 -6.72
C ASN A 248 -21.68 11.02 -5.60
N ALA A 249 -22.01 10.07 -4.73
CA ALA A 249 -22.85 10.32 -3.57
C ALA A 249 -22.20 11.31 -2.59
N ILE A 250 -20.89 11.15 -2.32
CA ILE A 250 -20.12 12.08 -1.48
C ILE A 250 -20.12 13.49 -2.07
N ARG A 251 -19.83 13.63 -3.38
CA ARG A 251 -19.80 14.95 -4.05
C ARG A 251 -21.13 15.70 -4.00
N ARG A 252 -22.24 14.97 -3.96
CA ARG A 252 -23.60 15.51 -3.87
C ARG A 252 -24.10 15.59 -2.43
N GLU A 253 -23.24 15.27 -1.45
CA GLU A 253 -23.56 15.25 -0.02
C GLU A 253 -24.76 14.36 0.33
N ARG A 254 -24.98 13.31 -0.47
CA ARG A 254 -26.06 12.34 -0.27
C ARG A 254 -25.59 11.22 0.66
N TRP A 255 -25.40 11.56 1.94
CA TRP A 255 -24.80 10.66 2.93
C TRP A 255 -25.59 9.36 3.15
N GLU A 256 -26.91 9.40 3.09
CA GLU A 256 -27.73 8.18 3.18
C GLU A 256 -27.55 7.25 1.98
N GLU A 257 -27.43 7.82 0.77
CA GLU A 257 -27.17 7.07 -0.45
C GLU A 257 -25.80 6.39 -0.35
N PHE A 258 -24.80 7.16 0.10
CA PHE A 258 -23.46 6.66 0.38
C PHE A 258 -23.48 5.50 1.40
N GLY A 259 -24.19 5.65 2.52
CA GLY A 259 -24.34 4.61 3.54
C GLY A 259 -24.98 3.33 2.99
N ARG A 260 -26.05 3.44 2.19
CA ARG A 260 -26.68 2.29 1.52
C ARG A 260 -25.72 1.57 0.57
N ILE A 261 -24.83 2.32 -0.11
CA ILE A 261 -23.82 1.72 -0.99
C ILE A 261 -22.72 1.01 -0.20
N ILE A 262 -22.37 1.46 1.02
CA ILE A 262 -21.35 0.79 1.87
C ILE A 262 -21.84 -0.56 2.40
N VAL A 263 -23.13 -0.71 2.72
CA VAL A 263 -23.66 -1.93 3.33
C VAL A 263 -23.96 -3.05 2.33
N LYS A 264 -24.19 -2.71 1.05
CA LYS A 264 -24.40 -3.69 -0.04
C LYS A 264 -23.13 -4.43 -0.42
#